data_AF-A0A258EUH7-F1
#
_entry.id   AF-A0A258EUH7-F1
#
_cell.length_a   1.000
_cell.length_b   1.000
_cell.length_c   1.000
_cell.angle_alpha   90.00
_cell.angle_beta   90.00
_cell.angle_gamma   90.00
#
_symmetry.space_group_name_H-M   'P 1'
#
loop_
_entity.id
_entity.type
_entity.pdbx_description
1 polymer ?
#
loop_
_entity_poly.entity_id
_entity_poly.type
_entity_poly.pdbx_seq_one_letter_code
_entity_poly.pdbx_strand_id
1 'polypeptide(L)' 'DVVDGSFTYSLILTFPSKDIQDKYQKEPAHVKFVEESQHLWERVVVYDSVGL' A
#
# COMPACT_ATOMS: atom_id res chain seq x y z
N ASP A 1 -1.88 15.01 20.13
CA ASP A 1 -0.86 14.87 19.09
C ASP A 1 -1.48 14.67 17.73
N VAL A 2 -0.87 15.23 16.68
CA VAL A 2 -1.31 15.11 15.28
C VAL A 2 -0.49 14.09 14.48
N VAL A 3 0.58 13.56 15.07
CA VAL A 3 1.51 12.60 14.44
C VAL A 3 1.25 11.21 15.00
N ASP A 4 1.05 10.23 14.12
CA ASP A 4 1.01 8.82 14.49
C ASP A 4 2.38 8.18 14.31
N GLY A 5 3.05 7.87 15.44
CA GLY A 5 4.33 7.18 15.49
C GLY A 5 4.23 5.67 15.73
N SER A 6 3.04 5.09 15.70
CA SER A 6 2.83 3.66 16.03
C SER A 6 3.18 2.68 14.90
N PHE A 7 3.48 3.19 13.70
CA PHE A 7 3.89 2.37 12.54
C PHE A 7 5.41 2.26 12.42
N THR A 8 5.90 1.10 11.99
CA THR A 8 7.33 0.82 11.80
C THR A 8 7.83 1.05 10.37
N TYR A 9 6.92 1.08 9.39
CA TYR A 9 7.25 1.25 7.98
C TYR A 9 6.23 2.15 7.28
N SER A 10 6.68 2.83 6.23
CA SER A 10 5.86 3.58 5.28
C SER A 10 6.25 3.19 3.85
N LEU A 11 5.25 2.99 3.00
CA LEU A 11 5.42 2.69 1.59
C LEU A 11 4.65 3.74 0.78
N ILE A 12 5.36 4.42 -0.13
CA ILE A 12 4.78 5.42 -1.03
C ILE A 12 4.97 4.91 -2.45
N LEU A 13 3.86 4.79 -3.19
CA LEU A 13 3.83 4.36 -4.58
C LEU A 13 3.14 5.45 -5.42
N THR A 14 3.69 5.75 -6.59
CA THR A 14 3.09 6.70 -7.53
C THR A 14 2.72 5.97 -8.81
N PHE A 15 1.51 6.25 -9.31
CA PHE A 15 0.99 5.67 -10.54
C PHE A 15 0.60 6.78 -11.52
N PRO A 16 0.67 6.54 -12.85
CA PRO A 16 0.29 7.54 -13.86
C PRO A 16 -1.20 7.87 -13.86
N SER A 17 -2.04 6.93 -13.38
CA SER A 17 -3.48 7.10 -13.26
C SER A 17 -4.06 6.11 -12.27
N LYS A 18 -5.30 6.37 -11.83
CA LYS A 18 -6.07 5.43 -11.03
C LYS A 18 -6.23 4.07 -11.72
N ASP A 19 -6.51 4.05 -13.02
CA ASP A 19 -6.69 2.79 -13.76
C ASP A 19 -5.45 1.89 -13.73
N ILE A 20 -4.25 2.49 -13.72
CA ILE A 20 -3.00 1.73 -13.61
C ILE A 20 -2.80 1.22 -12.18
N GLN A 21 -3.13 2.02 -11.16
CA GLN A 21 -3.13 1.57 -9.76
C GLN A 21 -4.12 0.40 -9.55
N ASP A 22 -5.33 0.50 -10.10
CA ASP A 22 -6.35 -0.56 -10.00
C ASP A 22 -5.90 -1.88 -10.66
N LYS A 23 -5.09 -1.81 -11.73
CA LYS A 23 -4.45 -2.99 -12.33
C LYS A 23 -3.38 -3.57 -11.42
N TYR A 24 -2.50 -2.72 -10.86
CA TYR A 24 -1.46 -3.15 -9.92
C TYR A 24 -2.03 -3.93 -8.72
N GLN A 25 -3.15 -3.50 -8.16
CA GLN A 25 -3.81 -4.19 -7.04
C GLN A 25 -4.23 -5.64 -7.39
N LYS A 26 -4.38 -5.97 -8.67
CA LYS A 26 -4.78 -7.30 -9.17
C LYS A 26 -3.62 -8.07 -9.79
N GLU A 27 -2.44 -7.46 -9.92
CA GLU A 27 -1.28 -8.12 -10.51
C GLU A 27 -0.88 -9.34 -9.67
N PRO A 28 -0.58 -10.50 -10.30
CA PRO A 28 -0.22 -11.72 -9.57
C PRO A 28 0.95 -11.53 -8.60
N ALA A 29 1.91 -10.67 -8.96
CA ALA A 29 3.04 -10.36 -8.09
C ALA A 29 2.64 -9.60 -6.81
N HIS A 30 1.68 -8.67 -6.90
CA HIS A 30 1.16 -7.94 -5.74
C HIS A 30 0.39 -8.87 -4.82
N VAL A 31 -0.51 -9.68 -5.37
CA VAL A 31 -1.29 -10.66 -4.60
C VAL A 31 -0.38 -11.65 -3.89
N LYS A 32 0.64 -12.17 -4.59
CA LYS A 32 1.64 -13.07 -4.01
C LYS A 32 2.41 -12.42 -2.85
N PHE A 33 2.82 -11.16 -2.99
CA PHE A 33 3.49 -10.43 -1.92
C PHE A 33 2.62 -10.35 -0.65
N VAL A 34 1.33 -10.01 -0.81
CA VAL A 34 0.40 -9.96 0.32
C VAL A 34 0.22 -11.34 0.95
N GLU A 35 0.00 -12.38 0.14
CA GLU A 35 -0.15 -13.75 0.62
C GLU A 35 1.06 -14.20 1.45
N GLU A 36 2.27 -14.00 0.94
CA GLU A 36 3.51 -14.45 1.58
C GLU A 36 3.89 -13.59 2.80
N SER A 37 3.48 -12.31 2.84
CA SER A 37 4.00 -11.34 3.82
C SER A 37 2.98 -10.88 4.86
N GLN A 38 1.68 -11.14 4.69
CA GLN A 38 0.64 -10.56 5.56
C GLN A 38 0.76 -10.89 7.04
N HIS A 39 1.42 -12.00 7.37
CA HIS A 39 1.68 -12.41 8.75
C HIS A 39 2.73 -11.53 9.45
N LEU A 40 3.47 -10.69 8.71
CA LEU A 40 4.51 -9.80 9.25
C LEU A 40 3.92 -8.52 9.85
N TRP A 41 2.66 -8.19 9.57
CA TRP A 41 2.03 -6.97 10.07
C TRP A 41 0.77 -7.27 10.88
N GLU A 42 0.55 -6.48 11.93
CA GLU A 42 -0.69 -6.47 12.69
C GLU A 42 -1.74 -5.53 12.06
N ARG A 43 -1.28 -4.43 11.44
CA ARG A 43 -2.15 -3.39 10.91
C ARG A 43 -1.55 -2.73 9.65
N VAL A 44 -2.40 -2.50 8.66
CA VAL A 44 -2.08 -1.74 7.44
C VAL A 44 -3.13 -0.65 7.24
N VAL A 45 -2.69 0.55 6.88
CA VAL A 45 -3.56 1.67 6.49
C VAL A 45 -3.06 2.21 5.16
N VAL A 46 -3.97 2.37 4.20
CA VAL A 46 -3.65 2.82 2.84
C VAL A 46 -4.40 4.13 2.58
N TYR A 47 -3.68 5.11 2.01
CA TYR A 47 -4.24 6.37 1.57
C TYR A 47 -3.96 6.57 0.08
N ASP A 48 -5.01 6.53 -0.73
CA ASP A 48 -4.92 6.91 -2.14
C ASP A 48 -5.08 8.44 -2.25
N SER A 49 -4.06 9.11 -2.79
CA SER A 49 -4.04 10.57 -2.98
C SER A 49 -3.86 10.93 -4.44
N VAL A 50 -4.58 11.95 -4.91
CA VAL A 50 -4.46 12.47 -6.27
C VAL A 50 -3.68 13.77 -6.23
N GLY A 51 -2.61 13.87 -7.04
CA GLY A 51 -1.81 15.09 -7.17
C GLY A 51 -0.63 15.22 -6.22
N LEU A 52 0.06 14.10 -5.93
CA LEU A 52 1.46 14.15 -5.48
C LEU A 52 2.34 14.85 -6.52
#